data_AF-A0AAQ3KLD2-F1
#
_entry.id   AF-A0AAQ3KLD2-F1
#
_cell.length_a   1.000
_cell.length_b   1.000
_cell.length_c   1.000
_cell.angle_alpha   90.00
_cell.angle_beta   90.00
_cell.angle_gamma   90.00
#
_symmetry.space_group_name_H-M   'P 1'
#
loop_
_entity.id
_entity.type
_entity.pdbx_description
1 polymer ?
#
loop_
_entity_poly.entity_id
_entity_poly.type
_entity_poly.pdbx_seq_one_letter_code
_entity_poly.pdbx_strand_id
1 'polypeptide(L)' 'MVGTLKDVDSANADTSVASVDVLPTNGSEWVDLFVREMMNASDVDDARARASRAMEFLEKSIMA' A
#
# COMPACT_ATOMS: atom_id res chain seq x y z
N MET A 1 19.94 4.51 42.94
CA MET A 1 19.92 3.51 41.85
C MET A 1 18.52 3.55 41.26
N VAL A 2 18.34 4.38 40.22
CA VAL A 2 17.03 4.59 39.58
C VAL A 2 16.90 3.56 38.45
N GLY A 3 15.87 2.73 38.52
CA GLY A 3 15.59 1.70 37.51
C GLY A 3 15.09 2.32 36.21
N THR A 4 15.72 1.94 35.11
CA THR A 4 15.30 2.29 33.75
C THR A 4 14.24 1.30 33.30
N LEU A 5 13.00 1.78 33.14
CA LEU A 5 11.91 1.06 32.48
C LEU A 5 11.54 1.83 31.22
N LYS A 6 11.76 1.22 30.07
CA LYS A 6 10.72 0.88 29.08
C LYS A 6 11.39 0.60 27.74
N ASP A 7 11.44 -0.69 27.44
CA ASP A 7 11.38 -1.24 26.10
C ASP A 7 10.30 -0.49 25.31
N VAL A 8 10.72 0.24 24.29
CA VAL A 8 9.87 0.60 23.16
C VAL A 8 10.56 -0.02 21.95
N ASP A 9 10.25 -1.30 21.75
CA ASP A 9 10.41 -1.94 20.46
C ASP A 9 9.56 -1.14 19.46
N SER A 10 10.23 -0.26 18.71
CA SER A 10 9.57 0.70 17.83
C SER A 10 9.53 0.15 16.42
N ALA A 11 8.30 0.09 15.93
CA ALA A 11 7.87 -0.22 14.58
C ALA A 11 8.04 -1.69 14.20
N ASN A 12 7.01 -2.45 14.58
CA ASN A 12 6.42 -3.44 13.69
C ASN A 12 6.27 -2.80 12.31
N ALA A 13 7.29 -2.97 11.47
CA ALA A 13 7.13 -2.91 10.04
C ALA A 13 6.24 -4.11 9.71
N ASP A 14 4.94 -3.94 9.92
CA ASP A 14 3.93 -4.61 9.13
C ASP A 14 4.17 -4.12 7.70
N THR A 15 5.22 -4.68 7.11
CA THR A 15 5.33 -4.88 5.69
C THR A 15 4.23 -5.87 5.42
N SER A 16 2.98 -5.41 5.50
CA SER A 16 1.91 -5.92 4.69
C SER A 16 2.38 -5.60 3.28
N VAL A 17 3.26 -6.47 2.79
CA VAL A 17 3.34 -6.85 1.39
C VAL A 17 1.88 -7.04 1.03
N ALA A 18 1.26 -5.95 0.55
CA ALA A 18 -0.07 -5.96 0.02
C ALA A 18 -0.01 -7.06 -1.01
N SER A 19 -0.54 -8.21 -0.63
CA SER A 19 -0.43 -9.47 -1.34
C SER A 19 -0.95 -9.17 -2.72
N VAL A 20 -0.03 -9.11 -3.68
CA VAL A 20 -0.28 -8.83 -5.11
C VAL A 20 -1.07 -9.98 -5.76
N ASP A 21 -1.49 -10.97 -4.97
CA ASP A 21 -1.93 -12.26 -5.48
C ASP A 21 -3.35 -12.29 -6.04
N VAL A 22 -4.13 -11.22 -5.92
CA VAL A 22 -5.41 -11.10 -6.65
C VAL A 22 -5.57 -9.68 -7.16
N LEU A 23 -5.37 -9.49 -8.47
CA LEU A 23 -5.79 -8.26 -9.14
C LEU A 23 -7.32 -8.15 -9.05
N PRO A 24 -7.87 -6.98 -8.66
CA PRO A 24 -9.30 -6.82 -8.53
C PRO A 24 -10.03 -7.06 -9.85
N THR A 25 -11.25 -7.61 -9.79
CA THR A 25 -12.06 -7.89 -11.00
C THR A 25 -13.17 -6.88 -11.21
N ASN A 26 -13.57 -6.15 -10.16
CA ASN A 26 -14.62 -5.14 -10.22
C ASN A 26 -14.07 -3.72 -10.00
N GLY A 27 -14.68 -2.75 -10.69
CA GLY A 27 -14.24 -1.34 -10.64
C GLY A 27 -14.24 -0.71 -9.24
N SER A 28 -15.14 -1.14 -8.33
CA SER A 28 -15.16 -0.66 -6.95
C SER A 28 -13.93 -1.10 -6.16
N GLU A 29 -13.49 -2.35 -6.35
CA GLU A 29 -12.30 -2.88 -5.68
C GLU A 29 -11.03 -2.21 -6.19
N TRP A 30 -11.00 -1.83 -7.48
CA TRP A 30 -9.93 -1.00 -8.04
C TRP A 30 -9.86 0.37 -7.39
N VAL A 31 -11.00 1.00 -7.13
CA VAL A 31 -11.06 2.29 -6.42
C VAL A 31 -10.55 2.14 -4.98
N ASP A 32 -11.01 1.12 -4.25
CA ASP A 32 -10.58 0.88 -2.86
C ASP A 32 -9.07 0.62 -2.77
N LEU A 33 -8.53 -0.17 -3.71
CA LEU A 33 -7.08 -0.42 -3.80
C LEU A 33 -6.32 0.88 -4.08
N PHE A 34 -6.78 1.69 -5.03
CA PHE A 34 -6.17 2.99 -5.36
C PHE A 34 -6.13 3.92 -4.15
N VAL A 35 -7.27 4.10 -3.49
CA VAL A 35 -7.39 4.99 -2.34
C VAL A 35 -6.49 4.51 -1.20
N ARG A 36 -6.49 3.21 -0.90
CA ARG A 36 -5.64 2.63 0.15
C ARG A 36 -4.15 2.81 -0.14
N GLU A 37 -3.71 2.55 -1.37
CA GLU A 37 -2.31 2.71 -1.76
C GLU A 37 -1.86 4.17 -1.68
N MET A 38 -2.68 5.12 -2.16
CA MET A 38 -2.34 6.54 -2.11
C MET A 38 -2.37 7.10 -0.68
N MET A 39 -3.29 6.65 0.17
CA MET A 39 -3.33 7.06 1.58
C MET A 39 -2.14 6.55 2.40
N ASN A 40 -1.53 5.45 1.97
CA ASN A 40 -0.33 4.89 2.59
C ASN A 40 0.97 5.50 2.03
N ALA A 41 0.89 6.43 1.08
CA ALA A 41 2.06 7.07 0.51
C ALA A 41 2.70 8.04 1.50
N SER A 42 4.03 8.04 1.57
CA SER A 42 4.78 8.93 2.45
C SER A 42 4.86 10.37 1.95
N ASP A 43 4.76 10.56 0.64
CA ASP A 43 4.77 11.85 -0.03
C ASP A 43 4.09 11.76 -1.42
N VAL A 44 4.04 12.89 -2.11
CA VAL A 44 3.39 13.01 -3.43
C VAL A 44 4.12 12.20 -4.51
N ASP A 45 5.43 12.04 -4.41
CA ASP A 45 6.21 11.29 -5.40
C ASP A 45 6.01 9.78 -5.21
N ASP A 46 5.93 9.29 -3.97
CA ASP A 46 5.53 7.91 -3.66
C ASP A 46 4.09 7.64 -4.11
N ALA A 47 3.17 8.56 -3.84
CA ALA A 47 1.78 8.45 -4.30
C ALA A 47 1.70 8.36 -5.83
N ARG A 48 2.50 9.16 -6.55
CA ARG A 48 2.59 9.14 -8.01
C ARG A 48 3.13 7.80 -8.50
N ALA A 49 4.21 7.29 -7.89
CA ALA A 49 4.79 6.00 -8.28
C ALA A 49 3.81 4.84 -8.08
N ARG A 50 3.06 4.83 -6.97
CA ARG A 50 2.00 3.85 -6.68
C ARG A 50 0.85 3.96 -7.67
N ALA A 51 0.38 5.18 -7.95
CA ALA A 51 -0.70 5.42 -8.91
C ALA A 51 -0.32 4.98 -10.33
N SER A 52 0.89 5.29 -10.79
CA SER A 52 1.39 4.84 -12.10
C SER A 52 1.40 3.31 -12.20
N ARG A 53 1.92 2.63 -11.17
CA ARG A 53 1.94 1.16 -11.13
C ARG A 53 0.52 0.56 -11.15
N ALA A 54 -0.39 1.11 -10.35
CA ALA A 54 -1.76 0.62 -10.27
C ALA A 54 -2.54 0.84 -11.59
N MET A 55 -2.31 1.95 -12.30
CA MET A 55 -2.86 2.19 -13.64
C MET A 55 -2.34 1.17 -14.67
N GLU A 56 -1.05 0.87 -14.70
CA GLU A 56 -0.51 -0.16 -15.61
C GLU A 56 -1.15 -1.53 -15.39
N PHE A 57 -1.42 -1.91 -14.13
CA PHE A 57 -2.10 -3.17 -13.82
C PHE A 57 -3.56 -3.14 -14.24
N LEU A 58 -4.26 -2.02 -14.07
CA LEU A 58 -5.64 -1.86 -14.51
C LEU A 58 -5.75 -1.99 -16.03
N GLU A 59 -4.86 -1.32 -16.79
CA GLU A 59 -4.83 -1.42 -18.25
C GLU A 59 -4.63 -2.87 -18.70
N LYS A 60 -3.67 -3.60 -18.10
CA LYS A 60 -3.44 -5.02 -18.39
C LYS A 60 -4.66 -5.89 -18.03
N SER A 61 -5.34 -5.58 -16.93
CA SER A 61 -6.55 -6.31 -16.49
C SER A 61 -7.75 -6.11 -17.42
N ILE A 62 -7.86 -4.95 -18.07
CA ILE A 62 -8.95 -4.65 -19.02
C ILE A 62 -8.66 -5.25 -20.41
N MET A 63 -7.39 -5.33 -20.80
CA MET A 63 -6.97 -5.87 -22.10
C MET A 63 -6.86 -7.41 -22.13
N ALA A 64 -6.90 -8.07 -20.97
CA ALA A 64 -6.79 -9.52 -20.83
C ALA A 64 -8.04 -10.30 -21.29
#